data_AF-A0A956IUV8-F1
#
_entry.id   AF-A0A956IUV8-F1
#
_cell.length_a   1.000
_cell.length_b   1.000
_cell.length_c   1.000
_cell.angle_alpha   90.00
_cell.angle_beta   90.00
_cell.angle_gamma   90.00
#
_symmetry.space_group_name_H-M   'P 1'
#
loop_
_entity.id
_entity.type
_entity.pdbx_description
1 polymer ?
#
loop_
_entity_poly.entity_id
_entity_poly.type
_entity_poly.pdbx_seq_one_letter_code
_entity_poly.pdbx_strand_id
1 'polypeptide(L)'
;MRRIRIDKVASALRRMDIAADALVSDAIVARPGYVIAARAIEQKSVYNELENPHGRAVKLYEGDVIAGVLGERKALHGHAGVVPAEIKVGDVLHMLNLGGVIGLAS
;
A
#
# COMPACT_ATOMS: atom_id res chain seq x y z
N MET A 1 -13.54 -14.31 -1.56
CA MET A 1 -13.68 -12.99 -0.90
C MET A 1 -13.65 -13.19 0.60
N ARG A 2 -12.95 -12.33 1.33
CA ARG A 2 -12.86 -12.37 2.80
C ARG A 2 -13.04 -10.98 3.39
N ARG A 3 -13.57 -10.90 4.61
CA ARG A 3 -13.66 -9.64 5.35
C ARG A 3 -12.39 -9.42 6.16
N ILE A 4 -11.82 -8.23 6.07
CA ILE A 4 -10.63 -7.82 6.83
C ILE A 4 -10.87 -6.45 7.46
N ARG A 5 -10.14 -6.17 8.54
CA ARG A 5 -10.00 -4.82 9.08
C ARG A 5 -8.85 -4.13 8.36
N ILE A 6 -9.08 -2.91 7.89
CA ILE A 6 -8.08 -1.97 7.39
C ILE A 6 -7.72 -1.06 8.56
N ASP A 7 -6.45 -1.10 8.98
CA ASP A 7 -5.96 -0.25 10.06
C ASP A 7 -5.61 1.15 9.53
N LYS A 8 -5.10 1.22 8.29
CA LYS A 8 -4.62 2.46 7.67
C LYS A 8 -5.03 2.55 6.21
N VAL A 9 -5.61 3.69 5.82
CA VAL A 9 -5.86 4.04 4.42
C VAL A 9 -4.81 5.04 4.01
N ALA A 10 -4.23 4.87 2.82
CA ALA A 10 -3.24 5.79 2.30
C ALA A 10 -3.86 7.00 1.57
N SER A 11 -3.15 8.12 1.53
CA SER A 11 -3.63 9.37 0.92
C SER A 11 -3.85 9.28 -0.59
N ALA A 12 -3.15 8.39 -1.30
CA ALA A 12 -3.42 8.11 -2.71
C ALA A 12 -4.86 7.63 -2.96
N LEU A 13 -5.51 7.07 -1.93
CA LEU A 13 -6.90 6.62 -1.97
C LEU A 13 -7.89 7.67 -1.44
N ARG A 14 -7.48 8.93 -1.22
CA ARG A 14 -8.33 9.98 -0.61
C ARG A 14 -9.69 10.19 -1.29
N ARG A 15 -9.81 9.88 -2.58
CA ARG A 15 -11.07 10.01 -3.35
C ARG A 15 -11.93 8.73 -3.33
N MET A 16 -11.54 7.72 -2.57
CA MET A 16 -12.26 6.45 -2.44
C MET A 16 -12.85 6.33 -1.04
N ASP A 17 -14.06 5.78 -0.96
CA ASP A 17 -14.71 5.48 0.31
C ASP A 17 -14.29 4.07 0.78
N ILE A 18 -13.12 3.99 1.40
CA ILE A 18 -12.57 2.74 1.94
C ILE A 18 -13.03 2.58 3.39
N ALA A 19 -13.95 1.65 3.62
CA ALA A 19 -14.41 1.31 4.95
C ALA A 19 -13.32 0.60 5.77
N ALA A 20 -13.32 0.80 7.09
CA ALA A 20 -12.44 0.10 8.02
C ALA A 20 -12.66 -1.42 7.99
N ASP A 21 -13.90 -1.88 7.78
CA ASP A 21 -14.20 -3.29 7.53
C ASP A 21 -14.48 -3.48 6.03
N ALA A 22 -13.51 -4.07 5.31
CA ALA A 22 -13.54 -4.21 3.86
C ALA A 22 -13.68 -5.67 3.42
N LEU A 23 -14.40 -5.91 2.32
CA LEU A 23 -14.38 -7.19 1.60
C LEU A 23 -13.28 -7.15 0.54
N VAL A 24 -12.38 -8.13 0.61
CA VAL A 24 -11.23 -8.24 -0.31
C VAL A 24 -11.27 -9.56 -1.05
N SER A 25 -10.88 -9.53 -2.33
CA SER A 25 -10.70 -10.70 -3.18
C SER A 25 -9.23 -11.10 -3.24
N ASP A 26 -8.96 -12.39 -3.43
CA ASP A 26 -7.61 -12.89 -3.70
C ASP A 26 -7.21 -12.69 -5.17
N ALA A 27 -8.16 -12.27 -6.02
CA ALA A 27 -7.89 -11.89 -7.41
C ALA A 27 -7.24 -10.49 -7.47
N ILE A 28 -5.98 -10.45 -7.89
CA ILE A 28 -5.18 -9.23 -8.01
C ILE A 28 -4.92 -8.95 -9.49
N VAL A 29 -5.28 -7.75 -9.95
CA VAL A 29 -4.91 -7.27 -11.30
C VAL A 29 -3.65 -6.43 -11.14
N ALA A 30 -2.52 -6.96 -11.62
CA ALA A 30 -1.21 -6.32 -11.51
C ALA A 30 -1.09 -5.14 -12.50
N ARG A 31 -1.79 -4.03 -12.21
CA ARG A 31 -1.77 -2.81 -13.01
C ARG A 31 -1.72 -1.56 -12.14
N PRO A 32 -1.14 -0.45 -12.63
CA PRO A 32 -1.21 0.84 -11.95
C PRO A 32 -2.66 1.26 -11.64
N GLY A 33 -2.87 1.83 -10.46
CA GLY A 33 -4.17 2.29 -9.98
C GLY A 33 -5.03 1.19 -9.34
N TYR A 34 -4.58 -0.07 -9.31
CA TYR A 34 -5.33 -1.14 -8.65
C TYR A 34 -5.17 -1.06 -7.13
N VAL A 35 -6.28 -1.07 -6.40
CA VAL A 35 -6.28 -0.98 -4.93
C VAL A 35 -5.98 -2.35 -4.34
N ILE A 36 -5.06 -2.39 -3.38
CA ILE A 36 -4.71 -3.62 -2.67
C ILE A 36 -4.72 -3.40 -1.17
N ALA A 37 -4.97 -4.48 -0.42
CA ALA A 37 -4.68 -4.54 1.01
C ALA A 37 -3.34 -5.25 1.20
N ALA A 38 -2.40 -4.58 1.87
CA ALA A 38 -1.09 -5.12 2.19
C ALA A 38 -0.91 -5.16 3.71
N ARG A 39 -0.22 -6.18 4.23
CA ARG A 39 0.17 -6.24 5.63
C ARG A 39 1.60 -5.72 5.78
N ALA A 40 1.83 -4.79 6.70
CA ALA A 40 3.17 -4.37 7.05
C ALA A 40 3.92 -5.54 7.72
N ILE A 41 4.99 -6.02 7.08
CA ILE A 41 5.79 -7.15 7.58
C ILE A 41 7.01 -6.71 8.38
N GLU A 42 7.44 -5.45 8.26
CA GLU A 42 8.58 -4.90 8.97
C GLU A 42 8.33 -3.42 9.29
N GLN A 43 8.75 -3.00 10.48
CA GLN A 43 8.79 -1.59 10.86
C GLN A 43 10.24 -1.08 10.78
N LYS A 44 10.53 -0.20 9.83
CA LYS A 44 11.83 0.47 9.73
C LYS A 44 11.96 1.55 10.83
N SER A 45 13.18 1.85 11.26
CA SER A 45 13.45 2.99 12.17
C SER A 45 13.34 4.34 11.45
N VAL A 46 13.53 4.35 10.12
CA VAL A 46 13.44 5.51 9.23
C VAL A 46 12.45 5.18 8.12
N TYR A 47 11.60 6.16 7.73
CA TYR A 47 10.49 5.99 6.78
C TYR A 47 9.41 5.01 7.26
N ASN A 48 8.92 5.21 8.48
CA ASN A 48 7.88 4.40 9.11
C ASN A 48 6.55 5.14 9.24
N GLU A 49 6.27 6.04 8.31
CA GLU A 49 5.03 6.80 8.28
C GLU A 49 4.31 6.59 6.95
N LEU A 50 2.99 6.72 7.01
CA LEU A 50 2.09 6.77 5.88
C LEU A 50 1.29 8.07 5.98
N GLU A 51 1.13 8.78 4.88
CA GLU A 51 0.18 9.89 4.81
C GLU A 51 -1.24 9.33 4.67
N ASN A 52 -2.14 9.73 5.56
CA ASN A 52 -3.54 9.33 5.50
C ASN A 52 -4.37 10.25 4.58
N PRO A 53 -5.65 9.93 4.27
CA PRO A 53 -6.51 10.75 3.41
C PRO A 53 -6.72 12.20 3.86
N HIS A 54 -6.39 12.53 5.11
CA HIS A 54 -6.47 13.88 5.66
C HIS A 54 -5.14 14.64 5.57
N GLY A 55 -4.11 14.07 4.94
CA GLY A 55 -2.78 14.66 4.81
C GLY A 55 -1.94 14.57 6.08
N ARG A 56 -2.31 13.71 7.04
CA ARG A 56 -1.54 13.51 8.28
C ARG A 56 -0.62 12.31 8.14
N ALA A 57 0.64 12.49 8.53
CA ALA A 57 1.57 11.38 8.74
C ALA A 57 1.09 10.54 9.93
N VAL A 58 0.89 9.24 9.69
CA VAL A 58 0.55 8.23 10.70
C VAL A 58 1.64 7.18 10.72
N LYS A 59 2.08 6.80 11.94
CA LYS A 59 3.14 5.81 12.12
C LYS A 59 2.66 4.43 11.68
N LEU A 60 3.46 3.72 10.88
CA LEU A 60 3.29 2.32 10.52
C LEU A 60 3.92 1.43 11.59
N TYR A 61 3.21 0.36 11.94
CA TYR A 61 3.63 -0.70 12.84
C TYR A 61 3.58 -2.03 12.09
N GLU A 62 4.41 -2.97 12.51
CA GLU A 62 4.32 -4.34 12.03
C GLU A 62 2.93 -4.92 12.30
N GLY A 63 2.37 -5.61 11.33
CA GLY A 63 1.04 -6.21 11.40
C GLY A 63 -0.10 -5.32 10.89
N ASP A 64 0.10 -4.01 10.75
CA ASP A 64 -0.92 -3.12 10.18
C ASP A 64 -1.39 -3.61 8.81
N VAL A 65 -2.70 -3.62 8.60
CA VAL A 65 -3.30 -3.80 7.28
C VAL A 65 -3.54 -2.43 6.65
N ILE A 66 -2.87 -2.19 5.52
CA ILE A 66 -2.87 -0.93 4.80
C ILE A 66 -3.65 -1.09 3.50
N ALA A 67 -4.59 -0.19 3.25
CA ALA A 67 -5.15 0.01 1.91
C ALA A 67 -4.27 0.99 1.13
N GLY A 68 -3.66 0.49 0.06
CA GLY A 68 -2.78 1.26 -0.83
C GLY A 68 -3.10 1.00 -2.30
N VAL A 69 -2.27 1.55 -3.18
CA VAL A 69 -2.48 1.46 -4.63
C VAL A 69 -1.23 0.91 -5.31
N LEU A 70 -1.41 -0.02 -6.24
CA LEU A 70 -0.35 -0.44 -7.13
C LEU A 70 0.06 0.72 -8.04
N GLY A 71 1.35 0.97 -8.14
CA GLY A 71 1.84 2.01 -9.02
C GLY A 71 3.35 1.98 -9.20
N GLU A 72 3.82 2.91 -10.01
CA GLU A 72 5.23 3.09 -10.30
C GLU A 72 5.73 4.39 -9.68
N ARG A 73 7.00 4.41 -9.32
CA ARG A 73 7.69 5.64 -8.92
C ARG A 73 9.01 5.71 -9.65
N LYS A 74 9.16 6.72 -10.50
CA LYS A 74 10.43 7.04 -11.15
C LYS A 74 11.11 8.15 -10.35
N ALA A 75 12.25 7.85 -9.74
CA ALA A 75 12.96 8.79 -8.90
C ALA A 75 14.46 8.76 -9.20
N LEU A 76 15.10 9.93 -9.23
CA LEU A 76 16.56 10.05 -9.32
C LEU A 76 17.24 9.72 -7.97
N HIS A 77 16.51 9.90 -6.87
CA HIS A 77 16.95 9.61 -5.50
C HIS A 77 15.76 9.06 -4.67
N GLY A 78 16.00 8.05 -3.83
CA GLY A 78 14.98 7.38 -3.03
C GLY A 78 14.41 6.11 -3.68
N HIS A 79 13.30 5.59 -3.15
CA HIS A 79 12.69 4.36 -3.66
C HIS A 79 12.05 4.59 -5.03
N ALA A 80 12.62 3.97 -6.06
CA ALA A 80 11.99 3.76 -7.36
C ALA A 80 11.36 2.37 -7.40
N GLY A 81 10.39 2.16 -8.29
CA GLY A 81 9.78 0.86 -8.45
C GLY A 81 8.70 0.82 -9.52
N VAL A 82 8.31 -0.40 -9.85
CA VAL A 82 7.32 -0.71 -10.89
C VAL A 82 6.22 -1.62 -10.35
N VAL A 83 5.09 -1.70 -11.07
CA VAL A 83 4.14 -2.78 -10.83
C VAL A 83 4.68 -4.04 -11.51
N PRO A 84 4.90 -5.16 -10.80
CA PRO A 84 5.36 -6.41 -11.42
C PRO A 84 4.30 -6.96 -12.38
N ALA A 85 4.70 -7.85 -13.28
CA ALA A 85 3.80 -8.42 -14.29
C ALA A 85 2.66 -9.26 -13.69
N GLU A 86 2.93 -9.92 -12.56
CA GLU A 86 1.96 -10.73 -11.81
C GLU A 86 2.15 -10.51 -10.32
N ILE A 87 1.06 -10.66 -9.55
CA ILE A 87 1.06 -10.55 -8.09
C ILE A 87 0.11 -11.62 -7.54
N LYS A 88 0.56 -12.32 -6.50
CA LYS A 88 -0.23 -13.28 -5.73
C LYS A 88 -0.33 -12.83 -4.27
N VAL A 89 -1.39 -13.29 -3.60
CA VAL A 89 -1.53 -13.09 -2.15
C VAL A 89 -0.33 -13.71 -1.45
N GLY A 90 0.35 -12.93 -0.62
CA GLY A 90 1.56 -13.35 0.11
C GLY A 90 2.86 -12.83 -0.50
N ASP A 91 2.83 -12.29 -1.72
CA ASP A 91 4.01 -11.64 -2.30
C ASP A 91 4.42 -10.41 -1.50
N VAL A 92 5.73 -10.20 -1.38
CA VAL A 92 6.30 -9.06 -0.68
C VAL A 92 6.56 -7.93 -1.68
N LEU A 93 5.93 -6.78 -1.41
CA LEU A 93 6.09 -5.55 -2.18
C LEU A 93 6.57 -4.42 -1.26
N HIS A 94 6.91 -3.29 -1.86
CA HIS A 94 7.51 -2.15 -1.18
C HIS A 94 6.57 -0.95 -1.22
N MET A 95 6.52 -0.24 -0.09
CA MET A 95 5.97 1.11 -0.05
C MET A 95 6.93 2.05 -0.79
N LEU A 96 6.53 2.50 -1.97
CA LEU A 96 7.36 3.34 -2.83
C LEU A 96 7.31 4.81 -2.41
N ASN A 97 6.27 5.26 -1.70
CA ASN A 97 6.20 6.61 -1.13
C ASN A 97 5.29 6.68 0.11
N LEU A 98 5.31 7.82 0.81
CA LEU A 98 4.45 8.06 1.98
C LEU A 98 2.95 8.07 1.62
N GLY A 99 2.60 8.33 0.36
CA GLY A 99 1.21 8.39 -0.09
C GLY A 99 0.53 7.04 -0.32
N GLY A 100 1.23 5.92 -0.13
CA GLY A 100 0.64 4.58 -0.28
C GLY A 100 0.78 3.93 -1.65
N VAL A 101 1.72 4.39 -2.48
CA VAL A 101 2.06 3.70 -3.73
C VAL A 101 2.87 2.46 -3.39
N ILE A 102 2.40 1.30 -3.85
CA ILE A 102 3.01 -0.01 -3.60
C ILE A 102 3.48 -0.61 -4.93
N GLY A 103 4.69 -1.16 -4.93
CA GLY A 103 5.25 -1.84 -6.09
C GLY A 103 6.52 -2.62 -5.75
N LEU A 104 7.13 -3.20 -6.77
CA LEU A 104 8.44 -3.83 -6.63
C LEU A 104 9.52 -2.75 -6.71
N ALA A 105 10.29 -2.59 -5.63
CA ALA A 105 11.40 -1.64 -5.62
C ALA A 105 12.51 -2.08 -6.59
N SER A 106 13.13 -1.11 -7.25
CA SER A 106 14.24 -1.29 -8.21
C SER A 106 15.50 -0.59 -7.74
#